data_AF-A0A966DEP4-F1
#
_entry.id   AF-A0A966DEP4-F1
#
_cell.length_a   1.000
_cell.length_b   1.000
_cell.length_c   1.000
_cell.angle_alpha   90.00
_cell.angle_beta   90.00
_cell.angle_gamma   90.00
#
_symmetry.space_group_name_H-M   'P 1'
#
loop_
_entity.id
_entity.type
_entity.pdbx_description
1 polymer ?
#
loop_
_entity_poly.entity_id
_entity_poly.type
_entity_poly.pdbx_seq_one_letter_code
_entity_poly.pdbx_strand_id
1 'polypeptide(L)'
;MGKYLTEYQRYQIEMGLRAKMSVSAIASLLGKHRSTIYREIKRGLFVHTDTELREKLVYAADVSYNRYLKVRVHKGVDLKIGNDYRLVEFLENKIVNEHYSPDAALALAKRSLSDFKTMICTSTLYHYIDSGLFLNLTNKHLVFKKIGKKRNYNAVHTVSLDIETKRIEERPESVNNRSEFGHWEIDCVCSKQGVLPALLTLTERKSRFELIFKIPDKSQKSVISVLDKLERSLGCGCFKQTFKTITADNGVEFRDWRSMEKSLFSKVPRTQVYFCHSYSSWERGTNENHNRMIRRFFPKGTDFGTVSRKQLLKVQDWMNNYPRKKLGYLSPAELFSL
;
A
#
# COMPACT_ATOMS: atom_id res chain seq x y z
N MET A 1 -4.98 27.53 29.78
CA MET A 1 -5.71 28.75 29.36
C MET A 1 -5.53 28.95 27.85
N GLY A 2 -6.61 29.00 27.07
CA GLY A 2 -6.54 29.09 25.60
C GLY A 2 -5.83 30.37 25.12
N LYS A 3 -4.84 30.21 24.23
CA LYS A 3 -3.98 31.29 23.69
C LYS A 3 -4.76 32.31 22.83
N TYR A 4 -5.96 31.98 22.38
CA TYR A 4 -6.80 32.79 21.50
C TYR A 4 -8.13 33.20 22.17
N LEU A 5 -8.71 34.32 21.74
CA LEU A 5 -10.09 34.70 22.09
C LEU A 5 -11.06 33.83 21.30
N THR A 6 -12.11 33.34 21.95
CA THR A 6 -13.22 32.65 21.28
C THR A 6 -14.16 33.67 20.63
N GLU A 7 -15.07 33.22 19.76
CA GLU A 7 -16.13 34.05 19.19
C GLU A 7 -17.01 34.66 20.29
N TYR A 8 -17.47 33.83 21.23
CA TYR A 8 -18.22 34.27 22.41
C TYR A 8 -17.51 35.36 23.22
N GLN A 9 -16.21 35.20 23.47
CA GLN A 9 -15.41 36.22 24.18
C GLN A 9 -15.33 37.54 23.42
N ARG A 10 -15.41 37.54 22.08
CA ARG A 10 -15.43 38.77 21.28
C ARG A 10 -16.75 39.52 21.42
N TYR A 11 -17.88 38.80 21.46
CA TYR A 11 -19.18 39.40 21.76
C TYR A 11 -19.23 39.99 23.16
N GLN A 12 -18.63 39.32 24.15
CA GLN A 12 -18.52 39.88 25.51
C GLN A 12 -17.70 41.18 25.54
N ILE A 13 -16.63 41.29 24.74
CA ILE A 13 -15.88 42.55 24.57
C ILE A 13 -16.79 43.63 23.97
N GLU A 14 -17.57 43.29 22.94
CA GLU A 14 -18.48 44.24 22.29
C GLU A 14 -19.56 44.76 23.26
N MET A 15 -20.21 43.84 24.00
CA MET A 15 -21.20 44.19 25.02
C MET A 15 -20.58 45.06 26.13
N GLY A 16 -19.38 44.71 26.61
CA GLY A 16 -18.69 45.49 27.63
C GLY A 16 -18.34 46.91 27.17
N LEU A 17 -17.94 47.08 25.91
CA LEU A 17 -17.70 48.41 25.33
C LEU A 17 -18.99 49.22 25.17
N ARG A 18 -20.10 48.58 24.74
CA ARG A 18 -21.43 49.23 24.68
C ARG A 18 -21.92 49.67 26.05
N ALA A 19 -21.64 48.87 27.09
CA ALA A 19 -21.91 49.19 28.49
C ALA A 19 -20.92 50.20 29.11
N LYS A 20 -20.02 50.80 28.30
CA LYS A 20 -18.99 51.77 28.72
C LYS A 20 -18.06 51.25 29.83
N MET A 21 -17.85 49.93 29.91
CA MET A 21 -16.91 49.33 30.85
C MET A 21 -15.46 49.67 30.47
N SER A 22 -14.58 49.80 31.45
CA SER A 22 -13.15 49.98 31.19
C SER A 22 -12.53 48.72 30.58
N VAL A 23 -11.54 48.88 29.71
CA VAL A 23 -10.80 47.76 29.10
C VAL A 23 -10.16 46.86 30.17
N SER A 24 -9.79 47.42 31.33
CA SER A 24 -9.26 46.66 32.46
C SER A 24 -10.33 45.76 33.09
N ALA A 25 -11.56 46.25 33.26
CA ALA A 25 -12.67 45.46 33.79
C ALA A 25 -13.05 44.33 32.83
N ILE A 26 -13.11 44.61 31.52
CA ILE A 26 -13.35 43.59 30.49
C ILE A 26 -12.25 42.51 30.50
N ALA A 27 -10.99 42.93 30.65
CA ALA A 27 -9.85 42.02 30.72
C ALA A 27 -9.94 41.07 31.95
N SER A 28 -10.27 41.62 33.12
CA SER A 28 -10.48 40.83 34.35
C SER A 28 -11.66 39.87 34.22
N LEU A 29 -12.80 40.32 33.67
CA LEU A 29 -14.00 39.50 33.47
C LEU A 29 -13.73 38.29 32.55
N LEU A 30 -12.91 38.46 31.52
CA LEU A 30 -12.57 37.41 30.56
C LEU A 30 -11.37 36.55 30.97
N GLY A 31 -10.69 36.90 32.08
CA GLY A 31 -9.43 36.26 32.49
C GLY A 31 -8.33 36.40 31.42
N LYS A 32 -8.24 37.56 30.75
CA LYS A 32 -7.27 37.83 29.68
C LYS A 32 -6.41 39.03 30.01
N HIS A 33 -5.18 39.07 29.47
CA HIS A 33 -4.32 40.23 29.63
C HIS A 33 -4.88 41.48 28.93
N ARG A 34 -4.75 42.65 29.55
CA ARG A 34 -5.27 43.94 29.03
C ARG A 34 -4.80 44.23 27.60
N SER A 35 -3.53 43.96 27.29
CA SER A 35 -2.97 44.13 25.93
C SER A 35 -3.59 43.21 24.88
N THR A 36 -4.17 42.06 25.27
CA THR A 36 -4.89 41.19 24.34
C THR A 36 -6.22 41.80 23.94
N ILE A 37 -6.93 42.41 24.90
CA ILE A 37 -8.19 43.11 24.64
C ILE A 37 -7.95 44.34 23.77
N TYR A 38 -6.94 45.17 24.07
CA TYR A 38 -6.60 46.31 23.21
C TYR A 38 -6.25 45.91 21.76
N ARG A 39 -5.45 44.84 21.59
CA ARG A 39 -5.11 44.33 20.24
C ARG A 39 -6.33 43.80 19.50
N GLU A 40 -7.27 43.17 20.21
CA GLU A 40 -8.51 42.69 19.61
C GLU A 40 -9.41 43.85 19.20
N ILE A 41 -9.60 44.84 20.08
CA ILE A 41 -10.38 46.05 19.77
C ILE A 41 -9.83 46.70 18.52
N LYS A 42 -8.51 46.98 18.48
CA LYS A 42 -7.85 47.56 17.31
C LYS A 42 -8.09 46.74 16.03
N ARG A 43 -8.15 45.41 16.12
CA ARG A 43 -8.41 44.52 14.98
C ARG A 43 -9.87 44.56 14.53
N GLY A 44 -10.82 44.78 15.44
CA GLY A 44 -12.26 44.82 15.17
C GLY A 44 -12.84 46.21 14.87
N LEU A 45 -12.03 47.27 14.93
CA LEU A 45 -12.48 48.61 14.57
C LEU A 45 -12.80 48.68 13.06
N PHE A 46 -13.95 49.27 12.77
CA PHE A 46 -14.41 49.64 11.44
C PHE A 46 -15.13 50.99 11.49
N VAL A 47 -15.23 51.65 10.34
CA VAL A 47 -15.98 52.91 10.18
C VAL A 47 -17.46 52.56 10.05
N HIS A 48 -18.26 53.05 10.98
CA HIS A 48 -19.71 52.96 10.96
C HIS A 48 -20.29 54.34 10.66
N THR A 49 -21.12 54.41 9.62
CA THR A 49 -21.84 55.62 9.24
C THR A 49 -23.22 55.56 9.88
N ASP A 50 -23.52 56.54 10.74
CA ASP A 50 -24.83 56.67 11.37
C ASP A 50 -25.89 57.16 10.37
N THR A 51 -27.15 57.07 10.76
CA THR A 51 -28.33 57.60 10.06
C THR A 51 -28.22 59.08 9.67
N GLU A 52 -27.46 59.86 10.43
CA GLU A 52 -27.15 61.28 10.15
C GLU A 52 -25.89 61.47 9.26
N LEU A 53 -25.43 60.42 8.58
CA LEU A 53 -24.23 60.40 7.72
C LEU A 53 -22.91 60.77 8.43
N ARG A 54 -22.86 60.63 9.76
CA ARG A 54 -21.64 60.84 10.53
C ARG A 54 -20.84 59.55 10.64
N GLU A 55 -19.54 59.62 10.36
CA GLU A 55 -18.63 58.49 10.49
C GLU A 55 -18.07 58.37 11.92
N LYS A 56 -18.14 57.16 12.49
CA LYS A 56 -17.55 56.86 13.79
C LYS A 56 -16.83 55.51 13.76
N LEU A 57 -15.67 55.44 14.42
CA LEU A 57 -14.99 54.17 14.64
C LEU A 57 -15.68 53.38 15.74
N VAL A 58 -16.21 52.21 15.39
CA VAL A 58 -16.90 51.29 16.30
C VAL A 58 -16.22 49.92 16.23
N TYR A 59 -16.16 49.23 17.37
CA TYR A 59 -15.73 47.84 17.41
C TYR A 59 -16.93 46.92 17.15
N ALA A 60 -16.79 45.99 16.20
CA ALA A 60 -17.73 44.88 16.02
C ALA A 60 -17.00 43.54 16.15
N ALA A 61 -17.55 42.63 16.96
CA ALA A 61 -17.01 41.30 17.16
C ALA A 61 -16.97 40.50 15.85
N ASP A 62 -17.99 40.64 14.99
CA ASP A 62 -18.05 39.93 13.72
C ASP A 62 -16.93 40.35 12.76
N VAL A 63 -16.60 41.65 12.72
CA VAL A 63 -15.50 42.16 11.89
C VAL A 63 -14.17 41.60 12.36
N SER A 64 -13.93 41.59 13.68
CA SER A 64 -12.70 41.06 14.25
C SER A 64 -12.58 39.55 14.07
N TYR A 65 -13.68 38.81 14.21
CA TYR A 65 -13.75 37.37 14.03
C TYR A 65 -13.55 36.98 12.56
N ASN A 66 -14.23 37.64 11.62
CA ASN A 66 -14.05 37.41 10.19
C ASN A 66 -12.61 37.69 9.73
N ARG A 67 -11.98 38.78 10.22
CA ARG A 67 -10.55 39.04 9.97
C ARG A 67 -9.67 37.94 10.54
N TYR A 68 -9.96 37.45 11.74
CA TYR A 68 -9.24 36.32 12.35
C TYR A 68 -9.37 35.02 11.54
N LEU A 69 -10.56 34.71 11.02
CA LEU A 69 -10.79 33.55 10.14
C LEU A 69 -10.02 33.69 8.83
N LYS A 70 -10.08 34.85 8.17
CA LYS A 70 -9.33 35.10 6.92
C LYS A 70 -7.83 34.91 7.11
N VAL A 71 -7.23 35.46 8.17
CA VAL A 71 -5.80 35.27 8.45
C VAL A 71 -5.50 33.80 8.77
N ARG A 72 -6.38 33.09 9.48
CA ARG A 72 -6.19 31.66 9.75
C ARG A 72 -6.16 30.79 8.49
N VAL A 73 -6.93 31.14 7.46
CA VAL A 73 -6.88 30.41 6.16
C VAL A 73 -5.49 30.52 5.53
N HIS A 74 -4.81 31.66 5.69
CA HIS A 74 -3.46 31.89 5.17
C HIS A 74 -2.36 31.42 6.13
N LYS A 75 -2.72 30.86 7.30
CA LYS A 75 -1.75 30.25 8.21
C LYS A 75 -1.50 28.81 7.79
N GLY A 76 -0.43 28.61 7.04
CA GLY A 76 0.09 27.30 6.66
C GLY A 76 1.54 27.43 6.21
N VAL A 77 2.27 26.33 6.25
CA VAL A 77 3.52 26.22 5.47
C VAL A 77 3.09 25.96 4.03
N ASP A 78 3.76 26.58 3.06
CA ASP A 78 3.54 26.27 1.66
C ASP A 78 3.64 24.76 1.39
N LEU A 79 2.95 24.28 0.36
CA LEU A 79 2.98 22.87 -0.01
C LEU A 79 4.42 22.45 -0.29
N LYS A 80 4.86 21.34 0.34
CA LYS A 80 6.22 20.83 0.15
C LYS A 80 6.50 20.53 -1.33
N ILE A 81 5.53 19.97 -2.06
CA ILE A 81 5.67 19.67 -3.49
C ILE A 81 5.49 20.89 -4.40
N GLY A 82 5.09 22.04 -3.86
CA GLY A 82 4.62 23.19 -4.66
C GLY A 82 5.62 23.69 -5.69
N ASN A 83 6.92 23.46 -5.46
CA ASN A 83 8.02 23.90 -6.33
C ASN A 83 8.78 22.73 -7.00
N ASP A 84 8.31 21.48 -6.87
CA ASP A 84 8.99 20.29 -7.40
C ASP A 84 8.06 19.51 -8.35
N TYR A 85 7.77 20.12 -9.50
CA TYR A 85 6.92 19.52 -10.54
C TYR A 85 7.46 18.19 -11.08
N ARG A 86 8.79 17.99 -11.08
CA ARG A 86 9.41 16.73 -11.49
C ARG A 86 9.04 15.59 -10.56
N LEU A 87 9.04 15.84 -9.25
CA LEU A 87 8.57 14.87 -8.26
C LEU A 87 7.08 14.58 -8.44
N VAL A 88 6.26 15.60 -8.71
CA VAL A 88 4.82 15.42 -8.97
C VAL A 88 4.59 14.49 -10.16
N GLU A 89 5.18 14.81 -11.31
CA GLU A 89 5.06 14.02 -12.55
C GLU A 89 5.57 12.58 -12.35
N PHE A 90 6.70 12.41 -11.68
CA PHE A 90 7.25 11.09 -11.37
C PHE A 90 6.27 10.27 -10.51
N LEU A 91 5.71 10.85 -9.44
CA LEU A 91 4.77 10.17 -8.55
C LEU A 91 3.46 9.85 -9.27
N GLU A 92 2.93 10.77 -10.08
CA GLU A 92 1.74 10.51 -10.89
C GLU A 92 1.97 9.35 -11.86
N ASN A 93 3.06 9.39 -12.64
CA ASN A 93 3.36 8.35 -13.60
C ASN A 93 3.55 6.98 -12.91
N LYS A 94 4.33 6.92 -11.82
CA LYS A 94 4.55 5.67 -11.08
C LYS A 94 3.25 5.09 -10.50
N ILE A 95 2.37 5.91 -9.95
CA ILE A 95 1.16 5.43 -9.27
C ILE A 95 0.03 5.14 -10.27
N VAL A 96 -0.19 6.03 -11.24
CA VAL A 96 -1.30 5.93 -12.20
C VAL A 96 -1.00 4.93 -13.30
N ASN A 97 0.15 5.06 -13.97
CA ASN A 97 0.47 4.27 -15.17
C ASN A 97 1.20 2.97 -14.82
N GLU A 98 2.08 3.00 -13.82
CA GLU A 98 2.85 1.82 -13.41
C GLU A 98 2.24 1.11 -12.18
N HIS A 99 1.12 1.56 -11.64
CA HIS A 99 0.39 0.91 -10.54
C HIS A 99 1.19 0.72 -9.22
N TYR A 100 2.17 1.59 -8.95
CA TYR A 100 2.91 1.59 -7.70
C TYR A 100 2.06 2.07 -6.52
N SER A 101 2.32 1.57 -5.30
CA SER A 101 1.76 2.20 -4.11
C SER A 101 2.46 3.55 -3.86
N PRO A 102 1.80 4.53 -3.22
CA PRO A 102 2.42 5.79 -2.85
C PRO A 102 3.74 5.62 -2.07
N ASP A 103 3.78 4.64 -1.15
CA ASP A 103 4.96 4.31 -0.37
C ASP A 103 6.12 3.77 -1.23
N ALA A 104 5.82 2.90 -2.20
CA ALA A 104 6.82 2.33 -3.10
C ALA A 104 7.34 3.37 -4.10
N ALA A 105 6.47 4.21 -4.65
CA ALA A 105 6.86 5.31 -5.54
C ALA A 105 7.77 6.31 -4.83
N LEU A 106 7.45 6.68 -3.58
CA LEU A 106 8.34 7.53 -2.77
C LEU A 106 9.67 6.86 -2.46
N ALA A 107 9.68 5.56 -2.20
CA ALA A 107 10.93 4.85 -1.96
C ALA A 107 11.86 4.87 -3.18
N LEU A 108 11.31 4.75 -4.40
CA LEU A 108 12.09 4.94 -5.61
C LEU A 108 12.62 6.37 -5.73
N ALA A 109 11.76 7.38 -5.50
CA ALA A 109 12.19 8.78 -5.55
C ALA A 109 13.33 9.07 -4.54
N LYS A 110 13.25 8.47 -3.34
CA LYS A 110 14.29 8.56 -2.30
C LYS A 110 15.57 7.81 -2.60
N ARG A 111 15.59 6.89 -3.57
CA ARG A 111 16.82 6.24 -4.03
C ARG A 111 17.51 7.09 -5.10
N SER A 112 16.71 7.82 -5.88
CA SER A 112 17.13 8.82 -6.85
C SER A 112 17.28 10.22 -6.22
N LEU A 113 17.98 10.33 -5.09
CA LEU A 113 18.09 11.60 -4.31
C LEU A 113 18.63 12.78 -5.12
N SER A 114 19.38 12.52 -6.18
CA SER A 114 19.92 13.52 -7.10
C SER A 114 18.86 14.18 -7.99
N ASP A 115 17.68 13.57 -8.12
CA ASP A 115 16.74 13.91 -9.20
C ASP A 115 15.62 14.85 -8.74
N PHE A 116 15.43 15.01 -7.42
CA PHE A 116 14.31 15.75 -6.82
C PHE A 116 14.79 16.75 -5.77
N LYS A 117 14.14 17.92 -5.74
CA LYS A 117 14.47 19.03 -4.83
C LYS A 117 13.86 18.84 -3.45
N THR A 118 12.77 18.07 -3.36
CA THR A 118 12.01 17.90 -2.13
C THR A 118 11.84 16.43 -1.75
N MET A 119 11.83 16.18 -0.44
CA MET A 119 11.42 14.90 0.11
C MET A 119 10.17 15.02 0.98
N ILE A 120 9.21 14.14 0.75
CA ILE A 120 8.00 14.02 1.56
C ILE A 120 7.88 12.63 2.19
N CYS A 121 7.17 12.52 3.30
CA CYS A 121 6.82 11.25 3.89
C CYS A 121 5.53 10.69 3.30
N THR A 122 5.32 9.39 3.44
CA THR A 122 4.16 8.67 2.88
C THR A 122 2.83 9.26 3.32
N SER A 123 2.70 9.67 4.59
CA SER A 123 1.47 10.30 5.10
C SER A 123 1.19 11.65 4.44
N THR A 124 2.22 12.44 4.14
CA THR A 124 2.08 13.70 3.41
C THR A 124 1.57 13.45 1.99
N LEU A 125 2.11 12.44 1.30
CA LEU A 125 1.65 12.08 -0.04
C LEU A 125 0.18 11.65 -0.03
N TYR A 126 -0.24 10.77 0.90
CA TYR A 126 -1.65 10.41 1.03
C TYR A 126 -2.54 11.63 1.29
N HIS A 127 -2.12 12.54 2.17
CA HIS A 127 -2.87 13.77 2.44
C HIS A 127 -3.03 14.64 1.19
N TYR A 128 -1.99 14.74 0.35
CA TYR A 128 -2.04 15.49 -0.90
C TYR A 128 -2.96 14.85 -1.94
N ILE A 129 -2.97 13.51 -2.03
CA ILE A 129 -3.90 12.77 -2.90
C ILE A 129 -5.34 12.95 -2.41
N ASP A 130 -5.57 12.89 -1.09
CA ASP A 130 -6.89 13.09 -0.49
C ASP A 130 -7.42 14.51 -0.65
N SER A 131 -6.52 15.49 -0.64
CA SER A 131 -6.85 16.91 -0.83
C SER A 131 -7.00 17.30 -2.31
N GLY A 132 -6.80 16.36 -3.25
CA GLY A 132 -6.93 16.60 -4.69
C GLY A 132 -5.87 17.53 -5.27
N LEU A 133 -4.66 17.56 -4.70
CA LEU A 133 -3.57 18.45 -5.15
C LEU A 133 -2.85 17.98 -6.42
N PHE A 134 -3.12 16.76 -6.86
CA PHE A 134 -2.58 16.18 -8.07
C PHE A 134 -3.55 16.34 -9.23
N LEU A 135 -3.03 16.55 -10.44
CA LEU A 135 -3.84 16.77 -11.63
C LEU A 135 -4.49 15.46 -12.10
N ASN A 136 -3.68 14.40 -12.18
CA ASN A 136 -4.08 13.10 -12.72
C ASN A 136 -4.23 12.05 -11.62
N LEU A 137 -3.53 12.21 -10.50
CA LEU A 137 -3.58 11.26 -9.39
C LEU A 137 -4.73 11.57 -8.42
N THR A 138 -5.52 10.55 -8.12
CA THR A 138 -6.68 10.63 -7.23
C THR A 138 -6.84 9.29 -6.52
N ASN A 139 -7.72 9.25 -5.51
CA ASN A 139 -7.98 8.06 -4.71
C ASN A 139 -8.40 6.81 -5.50
N LYS A 140 -8.97 6.96 -6.71
CA LYS A 140 -9.37 5.83 -7.57
C LYS A 140 -8.17 5.01 -8.07
N HIS A 141 -6.99 5.62 -8.14
CA HIS A 141 -5.76 4.98 -8.59
C HIS A 141 -5.06 4.20 -7.45
N LEU A 142 -5.52 4.38 -6.21
CA LEU A 142 -4.98 3.66 -5.07
C LEU A 142 -5.55 2.25 -5.02
N VAL A 143 -4.67 1.27 -5.22
CA VAL A 143 -5.00 -0.15 -5.38
C VAL A 143 -5.87 -0.72 -4.24
N PHE A 144 -5.70 -0.26 -2.99
CA PHE A 144 -6.30 -0.89 -1.81
C PHE A 144 -7.18 0.02 -0.94
N LYS A 145 -7.67 1.17 -1.43
CA LYS A 145 -8.56 2.02 -0.63
C LYS A 145 -10.02 1.52 -0.55
N LYS A 146 -10.27 0.23 -0.79
CA LYS A 146 -11.59 -0.38 -0.61
C LYS A 146 -11.67 -1.04 0.76
N ILE A 147 -12.57 -0.53 1.61
CA ILE A 147 -13.04 -1.20 2.82
C ILE A 147 -13.63 -2.54 2.37
N GLY A 148 -12.98 -3.65 2.71
CA GLY A 148 -13.49 -4.97 2.38
C GLY A 148 -14.77 -5.25 3.15
N LYS A 149 -15.85 -5.63 2.46
CA LYS A 149 -16.95 -6.32 3.13
C LYS A 149 -16.39 -7.62 3.73
N LYS A 150 -16.67 -7.87 5.01
CA LYS A 150 -16.41 -9.19 5.63
C LYS A 150 -17.08 -10.25 4.76
N ARG A 151 -16.31 -11.27 4.38
CA ARG A 151 -16.85 -12.45 3.70
C ARG A 151 -17.53 -13.33 4.73
N ASN A 152 -18.69 -13.86 4.38
CA ASN A 152 -19.31 -14.94 5.16
C ASN A 152 -18.43 -16.18 5.01
N TYR A 153 -18.11 -16.81 6.15
CA TYR A 153 -17.40 -18.08 6.17
C TYR A 153 -18.39 -19.18 5.79
N ASN A 154 -18.16 -19.82 4.64
CA ASN A 154 -18.86 -21.06 4.30
C ASN A 154 -18.03 -22.23 4.86
N ALA A 155 -18.71 -23.27 5.36
CA ALA A 155 -18.05 -24.49 5.77
C ALA A 155 -17.35 -25.12 4.56
N VAL A 156 -16.05 -25.37 4.69
CA VAL A 156 -15.24 -26.03 3.66
C VAL A 156 -15.26 -27.52 3.97
N HIS A 157 -15.57 -28.35 2.96
CA HIS A 157 -15.46 -29.79 3.09
C HIS A 157 -13.99 -30.19 3.19
N THR A 158 -13.66 -30.94 4.24
CA THR A 158 -12.34 -31.54 4.42
C THR A 158 -12.12 -32.63 3.38
N VAL A 159 -11.06 -32.51 2.60
CA VAL A 159 -10.51 -33.65 1.89
C VAL A 159 -9.21 -34.01 2.60
N SER A 160 -9.15 -35.19 3.23
CA SER A 160 -7.93 -35.67 3.86
C SER A 160 -6.87 -35.94 2.78
N LEU A 161 -5.63 -35.53 3.05
CA LEU A 161 -4.48 -35.99 2.29
C LEU A 161 -4.08 -37.40 2.74
N ASP A 162 -3.28 -38.06 1.90
CA ASP A 162 -2.52 -39.25 2.30
C ASP A 162 -1.74 -39.00 3.59
N ILE A 163 -1.67 -40.02 4.44
CA ILE A 163 -0.95 -39.99 5.72
C ILE A 163 0.57 -39.81 5.52
N GLU A 164 1.09 -40.10 4.33
CA GLU A 164 2.53 -40.13 4.01
C GLU A 164 3.12 -38.80 3.48
N THR A 165 2.37 -37.69 3.46
CA THR A 165 2.91 -36.40 2.99
C THR A 165 3.83 -35.75 4.02
N LYS A 166 5.01 -35.29 3.60
CA LYS A 166 5.94 -34.50 4.46
C LYS A 166 5.29 -33.19 4.90
N ARG A 167 5.19 -32.96 6.21
CA ARG A 167 4.56 -31.76 6.78
C ARG A 167 5.54 -30.59 6.85
N ILE A 168 5.01 -29.37 6.91
CA ILE A 168 5.82 -28.14 7.02
C ILE A 168 6.76 -28.12 8.23
N GLU A 169 6.43 -28.88 9.29
CA GLU A 169 7.22 -29.04 10.51
C GLU A 169 8.49 -29.87 10.29
N GLU A 170 8.50 -30.77 9.30
CA GLU A 170 9.66 -31.60 8.95
C GLU A 170 10.69 -30.84 8.09
N ARG A 171 10.42 -29.58 7.76
CA ARG A 171 11.29 -28.75 6.93
C ARG A 171 12.44 -28.17 7.77
N PRO A 172 13.63 -27.95 7.18
CA PRO A 172 14.72 -27.29 7.88
C PRO A 172 14.31 -25.92 8.48
N GLU A 173 14.80 -25.63 9.69
CA GLU A 173 14.47 -24.40 10.42
C GLU A 173 14.93 -23.12 9.70
N SER A 174 15.99 -23.20 8.87
CA SER A 174 16.48 -22.10 8.03
C SER A 174 15.37 -21.52 7.13
N VAL A 175 14.41 -22.35 6.74
CA VAL A 175 13.31 -21.95 5.87
C VAL A 175 12.21 -21.17 6.60
N ASN A 176 12.01 -21.46 7.89
CA ASN A 176 11.07 -20.72 8.74
C ASN A 176 11.55 -19.28 8.91
N ASN A 177 12.85 -19.13 9.18
CA ASN A 177 13.50 -17.84 9.35
C ASN A 177 13.77 -17.09 8.05
N ARG A 178 13.54 -17.72 6.88
CA ARG A 178 13.79 -17.15 5.54
C ARG A 178 15.23 -16.66 5.37
N SER A 179 16.17 -17.31 6.06
CA SER A 179 17.57 -16.93 6.08
C SER A 179 18.32 -17.45 4.85
N GLU A 180 17.79 -18.48 4.21
CA GLU A 180 18.41 -19.20 3.11
C GLU A 180 17.63 -19.02 1.79
N PHE A 181 18.37 -18.90 0.68
CA PHE A 181 17.80 -18.89 -0.66
C PHE A 181 17.51 -20.31 -1.15
N GLY A 182 16.43 -20.44 -1.91
CA GLY A 182 16.10 -21.64 -2.67
C GLY A 182 14.90 -22.41 -2.12
N HIS A 183 14.14 -21.77 -1.23
CA HIS A 183 12.90 -22.34 -0.70
C HIS A 183 11.71 -21.60 -1.28
N TRP A 184 10.85 -22.33 -1.98
CA TRP A 184 9.77 -21.74 -2.77
C TRP A 184 8.40 -22.13 -2.20
N GLU A 185 7.43 -21.23 -2.33
CA GLU A 185 6.02 -21.52 -2.11
C GLU A 185 5.34 -21.65 -3.48
N ILE A 186 4.58 -22.74 -3.69
CA ILE A 186 3.83 -22.96 -4.94
C ILE A 186 2.34 -22.68 -4.73
N ASP A 187 1.70 -21.97 -5.66
CA ASP A 187 0.27 -21.67 -5.60
C ASP A 187 -0.39 -21.66 -6.99
N CYS A 188 -1.71 -21.74 -7.02
CA CYS A 188 -2.48 -21.62 -8.25
C CYS A 188 -3.49 -20.45 -8.17
N VAL A 189 -3.35 -19.48 -9.08
CA VAL A 189 -4.33 -18.42 -9.26
C VAL A 189 -5.35 -18.83 -10.32
N CYS A 190 -6.60 -19.02 -9.89
CA CYS A 190 -7.70 -19.43 -10.78
C CYS A 190 -8.13 -18.31 -11.74
N SER A 191 -8.54 -18.66 -12.96
CA SER A 191 -9.20 -17.71 -13.86
C SER A 191 -10.61 -17.33 -13.37
N LYS A 192 -11.41 -16.69 -14.22
CA LYS A 192 -12.84 -16.51 -14.02
C LYS A 192 -13.50 -17.88 -13.82
N GLN A 193 -14.60 -17.89 -13.08
CA GLN A 193 -15.35 -19.11 -12.80
C GLN A 193 -15.76 -19.80 -14.11
N GLY A 194 -15.61 -21.12 -14.18
CA GLY A 194 -15.92 -21.92 -15.36
C GLY A 194 -14.81 -21.98 -16.43
N VAL A 195 -13.68 -21.30 -16.24
CA VAL A 195 -12.53 -21.36 -17.16
C VAL A 195 -11.40 -22.19 -16.58
N LEU A 196 -10.90 -23.13 -17.38
CA LEU A 196 -9.87 -24.09 -16.98
C LEU A 196 -8.48 -23.44 -16.80
N PRO A 197 -7.97 -22.61 -17.75
CA PRO A 197 -6.67 -21.98 -17.60
C PRO A 197 -6.44 -21.31 -16.24
N ALA A 198 -5.24 -21.49 -15.71
CA ALA A 198 -4.84 -20.91 -14.43
C ALA A 198 -3.40 -20.39 -14.53
N LEU A 199 -2.97 -19.68 -13.50
CA LEU A 199 -1.55 -19.32 -13.33
C LEU A 199 -0.98 -20.14 -12.18
N LEU A 200 0.10 -20.88 -12.45
CA LEU A 200 0.95 -21.49 -11.44
C LEU A 200 1.99 -20.46 -11.01
N THR A 201 2.10 -20.20 -9.72
CA THR A 201 3.10 -19.28 -9.18
C THR A 201 4.10 -20.03 -8.30
N LEU A 202 5.36 -19.60 -8.37
CA LEU A 202 6.43 -20.02 -7.48
C LEU A 202 7.04 -18.77 -6.87
N THR A 203 6.94 -18.64 -5.55
CA THR A 203 7.45 -17.49 -4.80
C THR A 203 8.63 -17.89 -3.91
N GLU A 204 9.80 -17.32 -4.13
CA GLU A 204 10.99 -17.61 -3.32
C GLU A 204 10.88 -16.94 -1.93
N ARG A 205 11.14 -17.68 -0.84
CA ARG A 205 10.78 -17.24 0.52
C ARG A 205 11.68 -16.13 1.06
N LYS A 206 12.94 -15.99 0.63
CA LYS A 206 13.89 -14.97 1.12
C LYS A 206 13.78 -13.67 0.33
N SER A 207 14.14 -13.70 -0.95
CA SER A 207 14.09 -12.61 -1.93
C SER A 207 12.67 -12.18 -2.29
N ARG A 208 11.68 -13.08 -2.17
CA ARG A 208 10.30 -12.87 -2.62
C ARG A 208 10.18 -12.70 -4.14
N PHE A 209 11.11 -13.29 -4.87
CA PHE A 209 11.09 -13.36 -6.32
C PHE A 209 9.96 -14.28 -6.78
N GLU A 210 9.23 -13.83 -7.80
CA GLU A 210 8.05 -14.51 -8.32
C GLU A 210 8.33 -15.07 -9.71
N LEU A 211 7.96 -16.32 -9.91
CA LEU A 211 7.83 -16.93 -11.23
C LEU A 211 6.36 -17.24 -11.49
N ILE A 212 5.86 -16.87 -12.68
CA ILE A 212 4.46 -17.03 -13.06
C ILE A 212 4.36 -17.80 -14.37
N PHE A 213 3.66 -18.93 -14.35
CA PHE A 213 3.45 -19.78 -15.51
C PHE A 213 1.97 -19.93 -15.82
N LYS A 214 1.60 -19.77 -17.08
CA LYS A 214 0.25 -20.10 -17.55
C LYS A 214 0.14 -21.61 -17.75
N ILE A 215 -0.85 -22.21 -17.09
CA ILE A 215 -1.18 -23.64 -17.21
C ILE A 215 -2.57 -23.80 -17.85
N PRO A 216 -2.80 -24.86 -18.65
CA PRO A 216 -4.08 -25.06 -19.34
C PRO A 216 -5.23 -25.39 -18.38
N ASP A 217 -4.92 -25.98 -17.24
CA ASP A 217 -5.86 -26.38 -16.18
C ASP A 217 -5.11 -26.56 -14.86
N LYS A 218 -5.85 -26.74 -13.76
CA LYS A 218 -5.31 -27.04 -12.43
C LYS A 218 -5.05 -28.54 -12.17
N SER A 219 -4.73 -29.33 -13.20
CA SER A 219 -4.37 -30.74 -13.00
C SER A 219 -2.93 -30.90 -12.49
N GLN A 220 -2.68 -32.01 -11.81
CA GLN A 220 -1.34 -32.41 -11.37
C GLN A 220 -0.38 -32.53 -12.57
N LYS A 221 -0.86 -33.07 -13.70
CA LYS A 221 -0.09 -33.18 -14.95
C LYS A 221 0.39 -31.82 -15.46
N SER A 222 -0.47 -30.80 -15.40
CA SER A 222 -0.14 -29.43 -15.79
C SER A 222 0.95 -28.83 -14.89
N VAL A 223 0.86 -29.05 -13.57
CA VAL A 223 1.89 -28.61 -12.60
C VAL A 223 3.23 -29.29 -12.85
N ILE A 224 3.25 -30.62 -12.98
CA ILE A 224 4.46 -31.41 -13.25
C ILE A 224 5.11 -30.96 -14.56
N SER A 225 4.32 -30.71 -15.61
CA SER A 225 4.84 -30.23 -16.90
C SER A 225 5.60 -28.91 -16.77
N VAL A 226 5.20 -28.01 -15.87
CA VAL A 226 5.92 -26.76 -15.63
C VAL A 226 7.25 -27.03 -14.93
N LEU A 227 7.26 -27.87 -13.88
CA LEU A 227 8.48 -28.25 -13.17
C LEU A 227 9.48 -28.95 -14.10
N ASP A 228 8.98 -29.81 -15.00
CA ASP A 228 9.75 -30.49 -16.04
C ASP A 228 10.38 -29.51 -17.02
N LYS A 229 9.63 -28.51 -17.47
CA LYS A 229 10.15 -27.47 -18.36
C LYS A 229 11.22 -26.64 -17.67
N LEU A 230 11.04 -26.32 -16.39
CA LEU A 230 12.03 -25.60 -15.59
C LEU A 230 13.32 -26.41 -15.41
N GLU A 231 13.21 -27.68 -15.05
CA GLU A 231 14.37 -28.55 -14.91
C GLU A 231 15.11 -28.72 -16.25
N ARG A 232 14.38 -28.86 -17.37
CA ARG A 232 14.99 -28.90 -18.71
C ARG A 232 15.74 -27.61 -19.05
N SER A 233 15.22 -26.45 -18.67
CA SER A 233 15.86 -25.17 -18.95
C SER A 233 17.08 -24.87 -18.09
N LEU A 234 17.08 -25.31 -16.83
CA LEU A 234 18.16 -25.03 -15.87
C LEU A 234 19.21 -26.15 -15.83
N GLY A 235 18.83 -27.37 -16.17
CA GLY A 235 19.62 -28.57 -15.89
C GLY A 235 19.49 -29.04 -14.44
N CYS A 236 19.84 -30.31 -14.20
CA CYS A 236 19.64 -30.98 -12.90
C CYS A 236 20.36 -30.28 -11.74
N GLY A 237 21.60 -29.85 -11.93
CA GLY A 237 22.41 -29.22 -10.88
C GLY A 237 21.87 -27.86 -10.45
N CYS A 238 21.66 -26.96 -11.42
CA CYS A 238 21.14 -25.62 -11.16
C CYS A 238 19.71 -25.68 -10.61
N PHE A 239 18.84 -26.57 -11.15
CA PHE A 239 17.48 -26.72 -10.61
C PHE A 239 17.50 -27.04 -9.12
N LYS A 240 18.33 -28.00 -8.69
CA LYS A 240 18.41 -28.41 -7.28
C LYS A 240 18.97 -27.31 -6.37
N GLN A 241 19.89 -26.50 -6.87
CA GLN A 241 20.43 -25.35 -6.13
C GLN A 241 19.40 -24.22 -6.00
N THR A 242 18.65 -23.95 -7.07
CA THR A 242 17.61 -22.92 -7.11
C THR A 242 16.36 -23.33 -6.34
N PHE A 243 15.91 -24.59 -6.44
CA PHE A 243 14.69 -25.11 -5.83
C PHE A 243 15.02 -26.24 -4.84
N LYS A 244 15.58 -25.87 -3.69
CA LYS A 244 15.93 -26.83 -2.61
C LYS A 244 14.68 -27.49 -2.04
N THR A 245 13.65 -26.69 -1.76
CA THR A 245 12.36 -27.17 -1.27
C THR A 245 11.20 -26.37 -1.86
N ILE A 246 10.06 -27.02 -2.07
CA ILE A 246 8.80 -26.40 -2.47
C ILE A 246 7.75 -26.66 -1.40
N THR A 247 7.07 -25.61 -0.94
CA THR A 247 5.96 -25.71 0.01
C THR A 247 4.64 -25.48 -0.72
N ALA A 248 3.74 -26.46 -0.65
CA ALA A 248 2.41 -26.43 -1.26
C ALA A 248 1.30 -26.40 -0.18
N ASP A 249 0.09 -26.02 -0.58
CA ASP A 249 -1.10 -26.25 0.22
C ASP A 249 -1.67 -27.64 -0.09
N ASN A 250 -2.76 -28.01 0.59
CA ASN A 250 -3.39 -29.32 0.42
C ASN A 250 -4.32 -29.36 -0.83
N GLY A 251 -4.06 -28.49 -1.81
CA GLY A 251 -4.77 -28.43 -3.08
C GLY A 251 -4.67 -29.73 -3.86
N VAL A 252 -5.74 -30.08 -4.57
CA VAL A 252 -5.82 -31.32 -5.37
C VAL A 252 -4.80 -31.33 -6.51
N GLU A 253 -4.41 -30.15 -6.99
CA GLU A 253 -3.38 -29.92 -8.00
C GLU A 253 -1.98 -30.34 -7.57
N PHE A 254 -1.70 -30.46 -6.27
CA PHE A 254 -0.37 -30.74 -5.73
C PHE A 254 -0.23 -32.15 -5.13
N ARG A 255 -1.26 -33.00 -5.21
CA ARG A 255 -1.24 -34.32 -4.55
C ARG A 255 -0.19 -35.27 -5.10
N ASP A 256 0.14 -35.17 -6.38
CA ASP A 256 1.22 -35.98 -6.98
C ASP A 256 2.60 -35.38 -6.69
N TRP A 257 2.88 -35.19 -5.40
CA TRP A 257 4.13 -34.61 -4.91
C TRP A 257 5.35 -35.49 -5.23
N ARG A 258 5.15 -36.80 -5.33
CA ARG A 258 6.20 -37.75 -5.73
C ARG A 258 6.70 -37.47 -7.14
N SER A 259 5.79 -37.23 -8.09
CA SER A 259 6.18 -36.82 -9.44
C SER A 259 6.77 -35.40 -9.48
N MET A 260 6.36 -34.50 -8.57
CA MET A 260 7.01 -33.19 -8.43
C MET A 260 8.47 -33.29 -7.95
N GLU A 261 8.77 -34.26 -7.06
CA GLU A 261 10.14 -34.52 -6.57
C GLU A 261 11.01 -35.28 -7.58
N LYS A 262 10.44 -36.16 -8.42
CA LYS A 262 11.18 -37.02 -9.36
C LYS A 262 11.96 -36.19 -10.38
N SER A 263 13.27 -36.38 -10.56
CA SER A 263 14.06 -35.69 -11.62
C SER A 263 13.86 -36.30 -13.02
N LEU A 264 13.97 -35.49 -14.08
CA LEU A 264 14.04 -35.94 -15.47
C LEU A 264 15.39 -36.52 -15.87
N PHE A 265 16.46 -36.13 -15.18
CA PHE A 265 17.85 -36.43 -15.58
C PHE A 265 18.58 -37.35 -14.60
N SER A 266 18.03 -37.54 -13.40
CA SER A 266 18.67 -38.30 -12.32
C SER A 266 17.68 -39.20 -11.59
N LYS A 267 18.21 -40.23 -10.93
CA LYS A 267 17.46 -41.04 -9.96
C LYS A 267 17.28 -40.31 -8.63
N VAL A 268 18.06 -39.25 -8.39
CA VAL A 268 17.95 -38.42 -7.19
C VAL A 268 16.82 -37.40 -7.37
N PRO A 269 16.01 -37.14 -6.33
CA PRO A 269 14.97 -36.10 -6.40
C PRO A 269 15.52 -34.72 -6.80
N ARG A 270 14.77 -34.01 -7.65
CA ARG A 270 15.09 -32.65 -8.11
C ARG A 270 14.88 -31.57 -7.04
N THR A 271 13.93 -31.82 -6.12
CA THR A 271 13.56 -30.95 -4.98
C THR A 271 12.92 -31.81 -3.90
N GLN A 272 12.61 -31.21 -2.74
CA GLN A 272 11.73 -31.78 -1.73
C GLN A 272 10.42 -30.99 -1.63
N VAL A 273 9.28 -31.66 -1.48
CA VAL A 273 7.95 -31.05 -1.37
C VAL A 273 7.39 -31.21 0.03
N TYR A 274 6.90 -30.11 0.61
CA TYR A 274 6.28 -30.07 1.94
C TYR A 274 4.90 -29.45 1.89
N PHE A 275 4.02 -29.87 2.81
CA PHE A 275 2.62 -29.42 2.86
C PHE A 275 2.29 -28.62 4.12
N CYS A 276 1.59 -27.51 3.92
CA CYS A 276 1.02 -26.72 5.01
C CYS A 276 -0.09 -27.45 5.77
N HIS A 277 -0.37 -26.97 6.98
CA HIS A 277 -1.53 -27.43 7.73
C HIS A 277 -2.83 -26.99 7.06
N SER A 278 -3.83 -27.86 7.11
CA SER A 278 -5.19 -27.50 6.69
C SER A 278 -5.68 -26.30 7.50
N TYR A 279 -6.33 -25.33 6.84
CA TYR A 279 -6.82 -24.08 7.45
C TYR A 279 -5.75 -23.11 7.97
N SER A 280 -4.46 -23.39 7.78
CA SER A 280 -3.36 -22.52 8.23
C SER A 280 -2.88 -21.55 7.16
N SER A 281 -3.80 -20.74 6.64
CA SER A 281 -3.51 -19.75 5.58
C SER A 281 -2.39 -18.75 5.92
N TRP A 282 -2.12 -18.51 7.20
CA TRP A 282 -1.05 -17.62 7.67
C TRP A 282 0.36 -18.15 7.38
N GLU A 283 0.54 -19.47 7.23
CA GLU A 283 1.83 -20.11 6.91
C GLU A 283 2.36 -19.68 5.53
N ARG A 284 1.44 -19.22 4.66
CA ARG A 284 1.65 -18.78 3.27
C ARG A 284 1.20 -17.34 3.01
N GLY A 285 1.32 -16.45 4.00
CA GLY A 285 0.96 -15.04 3.84
C GLY A 285 1.73 -14.31 2.71
N THR A 286 2.82 -14.90 2.20
CA THR A 286 3.53 -14.42 1.00
C THR A 286 2.65 -14.53 -0.24
N ASN A 287 2.13 -15.73 -0.51
CA ASN A 287 1.33 -16.03 -1.69
C ASN A 287 0.08 -15.17 -1.74
N GLU A 288 -0.60 -14.94 -0.61
CA GLU A 288 -1.78 -14.07 -0.59
C GLU A 288 -1.46 -12.63 -1.06
N ASN A 289 -0.32 -12.08 -0.63
CA ASN A 289 0.11 -10.76 -1.06
C ASN A 289 0.53 -10.73 -2.55
N HIS A 290 1.19 -11.79 -3.04
CA HIS A 290 1.60 -11.90 -4.45
C HIS A 290 0.39 -12.10 -5.37
N ASN A 291 -0.54 -12.97 -4.99
CA ASN A 291 -1.82 -13.12 -5.67
C ASN A 291 -2.56 -11.77 -5.73
N ARG A 292 -2.55 -10.98 -4.65
CA ARG A 292 -3.09 -9.61 -4.69
C ARG A 292 -2.38 -8.70 -5.69
N MET A 293 -1.06 -8.81 -5.86
CA MET A 293 -0.31 -8.07 -6.90
C MET A 293 -0.71 -8.51 -8.31
N ILE A 294 -0.80 -9.81 -8.57
CA ILE A 294 -1.29 -10.35 -9.85
C ILE A 294 -2.70 -9.84 -10.15
N ARG A 295 -3.58 -9.81 -9.14
CA ARG A 295 -4.95 -9.31 -9.27
C ARG A 295 -5.08 -7.80 -9.50
N ARG A 296 -4.00 -7.02 -9.35
CA ARG A 296 -3.98 -5.61 -9.77
C ARG A 296 -4.06 -5.49 -11.28
N PHE A 297 -3.37 -6.38 -11.99
CA PHE A 297 -3.31 -6.41 -13.46
C PHE A 297 -4.37 -7.32 -14.08
N PHE A 298 -4.73 -8.40 -13.37
CA PHE A 298 -5.74 -9.36 -13.80
C PHE A 298 -6.83 -9.49 -12.74
N PRO A 299 -7.79 -8.55 -12.68
CA PRO A 299 -8.88 -8.56 -11.71
C PRO A 299 -9.66 -9.88 -11.70
N LYS A 300 -10.40 -10.15 -10.62
CA LYS A 300 -11.31 -11.30 -10.57
C LYS A 300 -12.31 -11.20 -11.74
N GLY A 301 -12.51 -12.31 -12.45
CA GLY A 301 -13.27 -12.33 -13.71
C GLY A 301 -12.41 -12.29 -14.98
N THR A 302 -11.09 -12.15 -14.84
CA THR A 302 -10.16 -12.26 -15.98
C THR A 302 -10.10 -13.70 -16.51
N ASP A 303 -10.28 -13.86 -17.81
CA ASP A 303 -10.03 -15.09 -18.54
C ASP A 303 -8.53 -15.26 -18.80
N PHE A 304 -7.87 -16.24 -18.16
CA PHE A 304 -6.43 -16.47 -18.37
C PHE A 304 -6.13 -17.18 -19.69
N GLY A 305 -7.15 -17.72 -20.38
CA GLY A 305 -7.03 -18.19 -21.75
C GLY A 305 -6.61 -17.08 -22.71
N THR A 306 -7.15 -15.87 -22.53
CA THR A 306 -6.87 -14.71 -23.39
C THR A 306 -5.61 -13.94 -23.00
N VAL A 307 -5.09 -14.15 -21.78
CA VAL A 307 -3.85 -13.50 -21.34
C VAL A 307 -2.65 -14.08 -22.11
N SER A 308 -1.92 -13.19 -22.77
CA SER A 308 -0.71 -13.54 -23.52
C SER A 308 0.50 -13.77 -22.61
N ARG A 309 1.46 -14.56 -23.08
CA ARG A 309 2.75 -14.76 -22.38
C ARG A 309 3.49 -13.42 -22.17
N LYS A 310 3.44 -12.51 -23.14
CA LYS A 310 4.07 -11.17 -23.05
C LYS A 310 3.47 -10.34 -21.91
N GLN A 311 2.15 -10.38 -21.73
CA GLN A 311 1.50 -9.69 -20.60
C GLN A 311 1.91 -10.30 -19.26
N LEU A 312 1.99 -11.64 -19.16
CA LEU A 312 2.43 -12.30 -17.93
C LEU A 312 3.87 -11.96 -17.56
N LEU A 313 4.78 -11.97 -18.54
CA LEU A 313 6.17 -11.57 -18.31
C LEU A 313 6.27 -10.13 -17.81
N LYS A 314 5.53 -9.20 -18.42
CA LYS A 314 5.49 -7.80 -17.93
C LYS A 314 5.04 -7.70 -16.47
N VAL A 315 4.04 -8.48 -16.05
CA VAL A 315 3.57 -8.49 -14.66
C VAL A 315 4.61 -9.12 -13.74
N GLN A 316 5.25 -10.21 -14.16
CA GLN A 316 6.33 -10.86 -13.41
C GLN A 316 7.52 -9.90 -13.21
N ASP A 317 7.98 -9.25 -14.29
CA ASP A 317 9.08 -8.29 -14.25
C ASP A 317 8.73 -7.10 -13.37
N TRP A 318 7.49 -6.60 -13.47
CA TRP A 318 7.01 -5.55 -12.57
C TRP A 318 7.03 -6.00 -11.10
N MET A 319 6.55 -7.21 -10.79
CA MET A 319 6.51 -7.74 -9.42
C MET A 319 7.91 -7.94 -8.83
N ASN A 320 8.87 -8.30 -9.67
CA ASN A 320 10.26 -8.56 -9.28
C ASN A 320 11.10 -7.28 -9.20
N ASN A 321 10.73 -6.22 -9.92
CA ASN A 321 11.36 -4.89 -9.81
C ASN A 321 10.61 -3.95 -8.85
N TYR A 322 9.49 -4.39 -8.28
CA TYR A 322 8.73 -3.60 -7.30
C TYR A 322 9.49 -3.52 -5.97
N PRO A 323 9.81 -2.32 -5.44
CA PRO A 323 10.51 -2.16 -4.18
C PRO A 323 9.58 -2.49 -3.01
N ARG A 324 10.08 -3.28 -2.05
CA ARG A 324 9.26 -3.79 -0.96
C ARG A 324 9.79 -3.29 0.38
N LYS A 325 8.92 -2.67 1.18
CA LYS A 325 9.26 -2.22 2.53
C LYS A 325 9.85 -3.33 3.41
N LYS A 326 9.35 -4.57 3.28
CA LYS A 326 9.89 -5.75 3.99
C LYS A 326 11.33 -6.11 3.61
N LEU A 327 11.81 -5.64 2.47
CA LEU A 327 13.16 -5.85 1.94
C LEU A 327 13.98 -4.56 2.01
N GLY A 328 13.63 -3.62 2.91
CA GLY A 328 14.31 -2.33 3.00
C GLY A 328 14.15 -1.45 1.75
N TYR A 329 13.06 -1.64 1.00
CA TYR A 329 12.80 -1.01 -0.31
C TYR A 329 13.75 -1.43 -1.44
N LEU A 330 14.48 -2.53 -1.26
CA LEU A 330 15.03 -3.28 -2.38
C LEU A 330 13.91 -4.05 -3.09
N SER A 331 14.11 -4.30 -4.37
CA SER A 331 13.26 -5.16 -5.18
C SER A 331 13.69 -6.62 -5.06
N PRO A 332 12.78 -7.59 -5.26
CA PRO A 332 13.15 -9.00 -5.33
C PRO A 332 14.26 -9.32 -6.31
N ALA A 333 14.28 -8.69 -7.49
CA ALA A 333 15.31 -8.89 -8.50
C ALA A 333 16.70 -8.48 -8.01
N GLU A 334 16.81 -7.38 -7.26
CA GLU A 334 18.09 -6.94 -6.67
C GLU A 334 18.61 -7.90 -5.61
N LEU A 335 17.72 -8.63 -4.94
CA LEU A 335 18.08 -9.63 -3.93
C LEU A 335 18.19 -11.04 -4.48
N PHE A 336 17.73 -11.27 -5.71
CA PHE A 336 17.82 -12.53 -6.42
C PHE A 336 19.20 -12.63 -7.06
N SER A 337 20.23 -12.78 -6.23
CA SER A 337 21.55 -13.20 -6.69
C SER A 337 21.51 -14.71 -6.91
N LEU A 338 21.56 -15.12 -8.19
CA LEU A 338 21.77 -16.52 -8.58
C LEU A 338 23.18 -16.99 -8.22
#